data_AF-A0A2M7CPK6-F1
#
_entry.id   AF-A0A2M7CPK6-F1
#
_cell.length_a   1.000
_cell.length_b   1.000
_cell.length_c   1.000
_cell.angle_alpha   90.00
_cell.angle_beta   90.00
_cell.angle_gamma   90.00
#
_symmetry.space_group_name_H-M   'P 1'
#
loop_
_entity.id
_entity.type
_entity.pdbx_description
1 polymer ?
#
loop_
_entity_poly.entity_id
_entity_poly.type
_entity_poly.pdbx_seq_one_letter_code
_entity_poly.pdbx_strand_id
1 'polypeptide(L)'
;MPPEWTPTPFQLIEHNGNATAWEVGIIQIATDLMNWVDADPIQFRRQIKLLQPEGIYFGNMHEWLLKDDFDGDQQPEWLISVPAYPANKEVQAYPEQIIILFEIRNGVYQPVMHYRTFMYGGSLHGTFAKVLLVQDLNKNGLKEIAWRYITCGTACGEYILIGEWDGKNWHYTFRESIPGASIANYFMFVDKDADGLIEITLNYTTFFKLNQRYPEREAADTYGWRNGQWVLLDEWRSPSADSYAVMYDVYSALELGKIEQAIELGQPVINDLQNSCGPVETYTGLEVMFAYSMQNNAQEARAILQKLDTYCVSPENIFLSAAHVYMEAYRQVGGTITACSAANRYIRNSGKSQLELYRDFGNGYYLTFCPISPTWQ
;
A
#
# COMPACT_ATOMS: atom_id res chain seq x y z
N MET A 1 -31.94 -0.96 -29.58
CA MET A 1 -31.20 -1.98 -30.35
C MET A 1 -32.17 -2.94 -31.03
N PRO A 2 -31.78 -3.63 -32.13
CA PRO A 2 -32.64 -4.62 -32.75
C PRO A 2 -32.99 -5.73 -31.75
N PRO A 3 -34.21 -6.30 -31.78
CA PRO A 3 -34.64 -7.38 -30.88
C PRO A 3 -33.77 -8.65 -30.95
N GLU A 4 -32.93 -8.77 -31.98
CA GLU A 4 -32.14 -9.95 -32.34
C GLU A 4 -30.62 -9.70 -32.23
N TRP A 5 -30.16 -9.00 -31.18
CA TRP A 5 -28.73 -8.93 -30.92
C TRP A 5 -28.20 -10.33 -30.58
N THR A 6 -27.25 -10.82 -31.39
CA THR A 6 -26.53 -12.05 -31.11
C THR A 6 -25.12 -11.66 -30.66
N PRO A 7 -24.76 -11.90 -29.40
CA PRO A 7 -23.42 -11.57 -28.93
C PRO A 7 -22.36 -12.27 -29.77
N THR A 8 -21.28 -11.57 -30.09
CA THR A 8 -20.05 -12.25 -30.53
C THR A 8 -19.33 -12.76 -29.27
N PRO A 9 -18.93 -14.04 -29.21
CA PRO A 9 -18.13 -14.54 -28.10
C PRO A 9 -16.86 -13.71 -27.87
N PHE A 10 -16.35 -13.69 -26.64
CA PHE A 10 -15.11 -12.97 -26.35
C PHE A 10 -13.98 -13.47 -27.26
N GLN A 11 -13.34 -12.53 -27.95
CA GLN A 11 -12.11 -12.84 -28.67
C GLN A 11 -11.01 -13.14 -27.65
N LEU A 12 -10.26 -14.18 -27.96
CA LEU A 12 -9.09 -14.63 -27.21
C LEU A 12 -7.96 -13.59 -27.34
N ILE A 13 -7.30 -13.20 -26.24
CA ILE A 13 -6.22 -12.18 -26.22
C ILE A 13 -4.87 -12.79 -26.64
N GLU A 14 -4.42 -12.55 -27.87
CA GLU A 14 -3.06 -12.95 -28.26
C GLU A 14 -2.02 -12.24 -27.38
N HIS A 15 -1.16 -13.00 -26.70
CA HIS A 15 -0.19 -12.45 -25.73
C HIS A 15 0.81 -11.47 -26.36
N ASN A 16 0.97 -11.53 -27.70
CA ASN A 16 1.81 -10.63 -28.49
C ASN A 16 1.00 -9.60 -29.32
N GLY A 17 -0.32 -9.58 -29.18
CA GLY A 17 -1.21 -8.67 -29.90
C GLY A 17 -1.18 -7.26 -29.31
N ASN A 18 -1.71 -6.29 -30.07
CA ASN A 18 -1.89 -4.92 -29.57
C ASN A 18 -2.85 -4.93 -28.38
N ALA A 19 -2.32 -4.73 -27.17
CA ALA A 19 -3.11 -4.82 -25.94
C ALA A 19 -4.33 -3.87 -25.92
N THR A 20 -4.27 -2.79 -26.67
CA THR A 20 -5.37 -1.82 -26.74
C THR A 20 -6.54 -2.31 -27.59
N ALA A 21 -6.30 -3.12 -28.63
CA ALA A 21 -7.37 -3.51 -29.57
C ALA A 21 -8.36 -4.50 -28.95
N TRP A 22 -7.87 -5.47 -28.18
CA TRP A 22 -8.74 -6.44 -27.52
C TRP A 22 -9.52 -5.82 -26.37
N GLU A 23 -8.91 -4.91 -25.60
CA GLU A 23 -9.55 -4.20 -24.50
C GLU A 23 -10.73 -3.39 -25.01
N VAL A 24 -10.55 -2.67 -26.13
CA VAL A 24 -11.64 -1.98 -26.84
C VAL A 24 -12.74 -2.95 -27.25
N GLY A 25 -12.40 -4.15 -27.75
CA GLY A 25 -13.38 -5.17 -28.11
C GLY A 25 -14.21 -5.68 -26.92
N ILE A 26 -13.58 -5.92 -25.77
CA ILE A 26 -14.29 -6.35 -24.55
C ILE A 26 -15.19 -5.23 -24.02
N ILE A 27 -14.69 -3.99 -24.01
CA ILE A 27 -15.48 -2.82 -23.61
C ILE A 27 -16.69 -2.66 -24.53
N GLN A 28 -16.54 -2.85 -25.84
CA GLN A 28 -17.65 -2.78 -26.80
C GLN A 28 -18.68 -3.89 -26.53
N ILE A 29 -18.25 -5.14 -26.33
CA ILE A 29 -19.15 -6.26 -26.01
C ILE A 29 -19.92 -5.98 -24.71
N ALA A 30 -19.22 -5.49 -23.67
CA ALA A 30 -19.86 -5.13 -22.41
C ALA A 30 -20.87 -3.99 -22.59
N THR A 31 -20.53 -2.99 -23.41
CA THR A 31 -21.42 -1.85 -23.74
C THR A 31 -22.67 -2.31 -24.47
N ASP A 32 -22.53 -3.13 -25.52
CA ASP A 32 -23.65 -3.70 -26.25
C ASP A 32 -24.53 -4.55 -25.32
N LEU A 33 -23.90 -5.36 -24.47
CA LEU A 33 -24.62 -6.20 -23.53
C LEU A 33 -25.41 -5.37 -22.51
N MET A 34 -24.79 -4.35 -21.91
CA MET A 34 -25.45 -3.43 -20.97
C MET A 34 -26.68 -2.77 -21.59
N ASN A 35 -26.57 -2.30 -22.83
CA ASN A 35 -27.69 -1.70 -23.54
C ASN A 35 -28.76 -2.71 -23.98
N TRP A 36 -28.41 -3.99 -24.17
CA TRP A 36 -29.36 -5.02 -24.63
C TRP A 36 -30.19 -5.56 -23.47
N VAL A 37 -29.53 -5.80 -22.33
CA VAL A 37 -30.19 -6.25 -21.10
C VAL A 37 -30.77 -5.11 -20.27
N ASP A 38 -30.60 -3.86 -20.70
CA ASP A 38 -30.96 -2.66 -19.94
C ASP A 38 -30.42 -2.70 -18.51
N ALA A 39 -29.12 -3.02 -18.40
CA ALA A 39 -28.40 -3.23 -17.15
C ALA A 39 -29.06 -4.20 -16.13
N ASP A 40 -29.92 -5.12 -16.57
CA ASP A 40 -30.44 -6.20 -15.71
C ASP A 40 -29.28 -7.10 -15.20
N PRO A 41 -29.01 -7.14 -13.87
CA PRO A 41 -27.85 -7.84 -13.32
C PRO A 41 -27.91 -9.37 -13.51
N ILE A 42 -29.10 -9.95 -13.68
CA ILE A 42 -29.26 -11.40 -13.83
C ILE A 42 -28.98 -11.79 -15.28
N GLN A 43 -29.57 -11.07 -16.24
CA GLN A 43 -29.33 -11.28 -17.67
C GLN A 43 -27.89 -10.95 -18.04
N PHE A 44 -27.34 -9.85 -17.54
CA PHE A 44 -25.95 -9.47 -17.78
C PHE A 44 -24.99 -10.62 -17.44
N ARG A 45 -25.04 -11.11 -16.19
CA ARG A 45 -24.18 -12.20 -15.73
C ARG A 45 -24.42 -13.50 -16.48
N ARG A 46 -25.69 -13.82 -16.78
CA ARG A 46 -26.03 -14.99 -17.59
C ARG A 46 -25.38 -14.92 -18.96
N GLN A 47 -25.42 -13.76 -19.63
CA GLN A 47 -24.80 -13.61 -20.94
C GLN A 47 -23.27 -13.63 -20.87
N ILE A 48 -22.64 -12.95 -19.91
CA ILE A 48 -21.18 -13.00 -19.74
C ILE A 48 -20.67 -14.44 -19.64
N LYS A 49 -21.39 -15.31 -18.90
CA LYS A 49 -21.07 -16.74 -18.82
C LYS A 49 -21.21 -17.48 -20.16
N LEU A 50 -22.18 -17.11 -20.99
CA LEU A 50 -22.35 -17.69 -22.33
C LEU A 50 -21.27 -17.22 -23.30
N LEU A 51 -20.64 -16.06 -23.05
CA LEU A 51 -19.53 -15.54 -23.85
C LEU A 51 -18.17 -16.12 -23.49
N GLN A 52 -18.10 -16.90 -22.41
CA GLN A 52 -16.88 -17.59 -21.98
C GLN A 52 -16.42 -18.56 -23.08
N PRO A 53 -15.14 -18.49 -23.52
CA PRO A 53 -14.64 -19.40 -24.53
C PRO A 53 -14.71 -20.86 -24.08
N GLU A 54 -15.06 -21.76 -25.01
CA GLU A 54 -15.15 -23.19 -24.72
C GLU A 54 -13.79 -23.77 -24.27
N GLY A 55 -13.84 -24.67 -23.28
CA GLY A 55 -12.65 -25.33 -22.71
C GLY A 55 -11.92 -24.52 -21.64
N ILE A 56 -12.37 -23.29 -21.39
CA ILE A 56 -11.86 -22.45 -20.32
C ILE A 56 -12.79 -22.63 -19.10
N TYR A 57 -12.32 -23.33 -18.07
CA TYR A 57 -13.07 -23.54 -16.82
C TYR A 57 -12.34 -22.86 -15.67
N PHE A 58 -12.79 -21.67 -15.29
CA PHE A 58 -12.28 -21.00 -14.11
C PHE A 58 -13.34 -21.02 -13.00
N GLY A 59 -12.92 -21.45 -11.81
CA GLY A 59 -13.76 -21.45 -10.62
C GLY A 59 -14.13 -20.02 -10.23
N ASN A 60 -15.41 -19.80 -9.91
CA ASN A 60 -15.97 -18.58 -9.31
C ASN A 60 -15.31 -17.27 -9.78
N MET A 61 -15.26 -17.04 -11.10
CA MET A 61 -15.12 -15.66 -11.56
C MET A 61 -16.35 -14.90 -11.07
N HIS A 62 -16.10 -13.80 -10.38
CA HIS A 62 -17.16 -12.95 -9.87
C HIS A 62 -17.37 -11.82 -10.87
N GLU A 63 -18.00 -12.11 -12.01
CA GLU A 63 -18.65 -11.02 -12.73
C GLU A 63 -19.70 -10.40 -11.80
N TRP A 64 -19.65 -9.08 -11.68
CA TRP A 64 -20.58 -8.32 -10.86
C TRP A 64 -20.97 -7.04 -11.57
N LEU A 65 -22.14 -6.55 -11.17
CA LEU A 65 -22.72 -5.31 -11.63
C LEU A 65 -23.26 -4.61 -10.40
N LEU A 66 -22.79 -3.39 -10.18
CA LEU A 66 -23.11 -2.53 -9.06
C LEU A 66 -23.76 -1.28 -9.63
N LYS A 67 -24.94 -0.94 -9.10
CA LYS A 67 -25.68 0.27 -9.45
C LYS A 67 -25.67 1.20 -8.24
N ASP A 68 -25.22 2.42 -8.43
CA ASP A 68 -25.25 3.48 -7.43
C ASP A 68 -25.19 4.85 -8.13
N ASP A 69 -25.56 5.91 -7.43
CA ASP A 69 -25.35 7.31 -7.82
C ASP A 69 -23.99 7.73 -7.26
N PHE A 70 -22.92 7.63 -8.08
CA PHE A 70 -21.55 7.81 -7.62
C PHE A 70 -21.13 9.28 -7.58
N ASP A 71 -21.66 10.11 -8.48
CA ASP A 71 -21.35 11.54 -8.55
C ASP A 71 -22.38 12.45 -7.84
N GLY A 72 -23.49 11.90 -7.37
CA GLY A 72 -24.50 12.59 -6.58
C GLY A 72 -25.53 13.37 -7.40
N ASP A 73 -25.62 13.14 -8.71
CA ASP A 73 -26.52 13.86 -9.60
C ASP A 73 -27.98 13.33 -9.62
N GLN A 74 -28.28 12.33 -8.78
CA GLN A 74 -29.55 11.58 -8.68
C GLN A 74 -29.86 10.69 -9.89
N GLN A 75 -28.92 10.53 -10.82
CA GLN A 75 -28.90 9.44 -11.79
C GLN A 75 -27.96 8.35 -11.29
N PRO A 76 -28.32 7.09 -11.50
CA PRO A 76 -27.41 6.00 -11.20
C PRO A 76 -26.42 5.80 -12.33
N GLU A 77 -25.21 5.39 -11.98
CA GLU A 77 -24.21 4.78 -12.84
C GLU A 77 -24.14 3.28 -12.57
N TRP A 78 -23.39 2.58 -13.43
CA TRP A 78 -23.15 1.15 -13.31
C TRP A 78 -21.66 0.84 -13.37
N LEU A 79 -21.13 0.32 -12.27
CA LEU A 79 -19.79 -0.24 -12.22
C LEU A 79 -19.90 -1.76 -12.43
N ILE A 80 -19.12 -2.30 -13.36
CA ILE A 80 -19.12 -3.73 -13.67
C ILE A 80 -17.71 -4.30 -13.65
N SER A 81 -17.60 -5.60 -13.40
CA SER A 81 -16.39 -6.39 -13.70
C SER A 81 -16.70 -7.44 -14.77
N VAL A 82 -15.89 -7.44 -15.83
CA VAL A 82 -15.96 -8.43 -16.91
C VAL A 82 -14.65 -9.20 -17.03
N PRO A 83 -14.71 -10.53 -17.23
CA PRO A 83 -13.52 -11.34 -17.44
C PRO A 83 -12.89 -11.06 -18.81
N ALA A 84 -11.57 -11.10 -18.86
CA ALA A 84 -10.76 -10.94 -20.06
C ALA A 84 -9.88 -12.19 -20.25
N TYR A 85 -10.06 -12.87 -21.39
CA TYR A 85 -9.54 -14.23 -21.61
C TYR A 85 -8.26 -14.23 -22.46
N PRO A 86 -7.11 -14.70 -21.92
CA PRO A 86 -5.89 -14.88 -22.70
C PRO A 86 -6.09 -15.90 -23.83
N ALA A 87 -5.54 -15.63 -25.02
CA ALA A 87 -5.66 -16.51 -26.20
C ALA A 87 -4.81 -17.75 -26.12
N ASN A 88 -3.73 -17.70 -25.36
CA ASN A 88 -2.85 -18.84 -25.25
C ASN A 88 -3.51 -19.89 -24.35
N LYS A 89 -4.25 -20.82 -24.98
CA LYS A 89 -4.89 -21.96 -24.31
C LYS A 89 -3.89 -22.90 -23.63
N GLU A 90 -2.61 -22.86 -24.01
CA GLU A 90 -1.56 -23.72 -23.43
C GLU A 90 -1.02 -23.19 -22.11
N VAL A 91 -1.13 -21.88 -21.89
CA VAL A 91 -0.82 -21.26 -20.61
C VAL A 91 -2.11 -21.35 -19.80
N GLN A 92 -2.09 -22.02 -18.65
CA GLN A 92 -3.14 -21.90 -17.63
C GLN A 92 -3.14 -20.48 -17.03
N ALA A 93 -3.12 -19.46 -17.88
CA ALA A 93 -3.24 -18.07 -17.50
C ALA A 93 -4.68 -17.87 -17.10
N TYR A 94 -4.86 -17.53 -15.84
CA TYR A 94 -6.14 -17.13 -15.33
C TYR A 94 -6.56 -15.81 -16.00
N PRO A 95 -7.86 -15.56 -16.09
CA PRO A 95 -8.35 -14.40 -16.81
C PRO A 95 -8.02 -13.12 -16.04
N GLU A 96 -7.77 -12.09 -16.81
CA GLU A 96 -7.74 -10.73 -16.32
C GLU A 96 -9.18 -10.25 -16.05
N GLN A 97 -9.34 -9.13 -15.36
CA GLN A 97 -10.61 -8.44 -15.28
C GLN A 97 -10.49 -7.02 -15.79
N ILE A 98 -11.53 -6.58 -16.51
CA ILE A 98 -11.73 -5.18 -16.83
C ILE A 98 -12.89 -4.70 -15.99
N ILE A 99 -12.64 -3.66 -15.21
CA ILE A 99 -13.65 -2.90 -14.49
C ILE A 99 -14.09 -1.77 -15.41
N ILE A 100 -15.40 -1.57 -15.57
CA ILE A 100 -15.94 -0.52 -16.44
C ILE A 100 -17.02 0.24 -15.68
N LEU A 101 -16.97 1.56 -15.74
CA LEU A 101 -18.02 2.45 -15.26
C LEU A 101 -18.85 2.94 -16.45
N PHE A 102 -20.16 2.85 -16.32
CA PHE A 102 -21.14 3.31 -17.30
C PHE A 102 -22.02 4.41 -16.74
N GLU A 103 -22.30 5.40 -17.60
CA GLU A 103 -23.27 6.47 -17.36
C GLU A 103 -24.36 6.39 -18.44
N ILE A 104 -25.60 6.76 -18.11
CA ILE A 104 -26.66 6.89 -19.13
C ILE A 104 -26.56 8.25 -19.80
N ARG A 105 -26.25 8.25 -21.09
CA ARG A 105 -26.23 9.46 -21.92
C ARG A 105 -27.15 9.27 -23.11
N ASN A 106 -28.13 10.15 -23.28
CA ASN A 106 -29.15 10.06 -24.34
C ASN A 106 -29.91 8.72 -24.34
N GLY A 107 -30.18 8.17 -23.15
CA GLY A 107 -30.93 6.92 -22.99
C GLY A 107 -30.15 5.65 -23.35
N VAL A 108 -28.82 5.73 -23.45
CA VAL A 108 -27.94 4.56 -23.66
C VAL A 108 -26.81 4.55 -22.63
N TYR A 109 -26.41 3.36 -22.20
CA TYR A 109 -25.25 3.14 -21.33
C TYR A 109 -23.98 3.37 -22.13
N GLN A 110 -23.14 4.32 -21.70
CA GLN A 110 -21.86 4.65 -22.32
C GLN A 110 -20.72 4.43 -21.32
N PRO A 111 -19.63 3.77 -21.71
CA PRO A 111 -18.48 3.60 -20.83
C PRO A 111 -17.79 4.96 -20.63
N VAL A 112 -17.57 5.34 -19.38
CA VAL A 112 -16.93 6.62 -19.00
C VAL A 112 -15.59 6.42 -18.29
N MET A 113 -15.35 5.23 -17.72
CA MET A 113 -14.05 4.80 -17.20
C MET A 113 -13.88 3.31 -17.45
N HIS A 114 -12.64 2.87 -17.68
CA HIS A 114 -12.26 1.47 -17.57
C HIS A 114 -10.93 1.33 -16.82
N TYR A 115 -10.79 0.23 -16.10
CA TYR A 115 -9.56 -0.16 -15.42
C TYR A 115 -9.29 -1.64 -15.66
N ARG A 116 -8.13 -1.92 -16.25
CA ARG A 116 -7.64 -3.30 -16.41
C ARG A 116 -6.83 -3.69 -15.19
N THR A 117 -7.21 -4.78 -14.52
CA THR A 117 -6.39 -5.36 -13.45
C THR A 117 -5.11 -5.91 -14.06
N PHE A 118 -3.99 -5.23 -13.85
CA PHE A 118 -2.73 -5.55 -14.53
C PHE A 118 -2.08 -6.81 -13.94
N MET A 119 -1.66 -7.73 -14.81
CA MET A 119 -0.76 -8.84 -14.47
C MET A 119 0.70 -8.40 -14.68
N TYR A 120 1.42 -8.14 -13.60
CA TYR A 120 2.87 -7.94 -13.68
C TYR A 120 3.58 -9.28 -13.92
N GLY A 121 4.29 -9.41 -15.04
CA GLY A 121 5.34 -10.42 -15.21
C GLY A 121 4.91 -11.84 -15.61
N GLY A 122 3.83 -12.02 -16.36
CA GLY A 122 3.49 -13.33 -16.97
C GLY A 122 3.16 -14.45 -15.98
N SER A 123 2.79 -14.09 -14.75
CA SER A 123 2.51 -15.08 -13.70
C SER A 123 1.17 -15.78 -13.92
N LEU A 124 1.14 -17.08 -13.67
CA LEU A 124 0.06 -17.99 -14.05
C LEU A 124 -1.18 -17.93 -13.14
N HIS A 125 -1.52 -16.79 -12.53
CA HIS A 125 -2.55 -16.76 -11.49
C HIS A 125 -3.46 -15.54 -11.60
N GLY A 126 -4.74 -15.75 -11.31
CA GLY A 126 -5.83 -14.87 -11.73
C GLY A 126 -5.95 -13.58 -10.98
N THR A 127 -6.51 -12.60 -11.68
CA THR A 127 -6.93 -11.36 -11.06
C THR A 127 -8.40 -11.41 -10.74
N PHE A 128 -8.74 -11.06 -9.49
CA PHE A 128 -10.11 -11.06 -9.00
C PHE A 128 -10.40 -9.70 -8.38
N ALA A 129 -11.15 -8.87 -9.10
CA ALA A 129 -11.64 -7.59 -8.61
C ALA A 129 -12.98 -7.76 -7.88
N LYS A 130 -13.15 -7.08 -6.75
CA LYS A 130 -14.41 -7.02 -6.02
C LYS A 130 -14.53 -5.67 -5.32
N VAL A 131 -15.69 -5.02 -5.48
CA VAL A 131 -16.02 -3.83 -4.70
C VAL A 131 -16.09 -4.19 -3.22
N LEU A 132 -15.36 -3.44 -2.41
CA LEU A 132 -15.34 -3.55 -0.96
C LEU A 132 -16.32 -2.56 -0.32
N LEU A 133 -16.31 -1.32 -0.79
CA LEU A 133 -17.06 -0.22 -0.22
C LEU A 133 -17.38 0.83 -1.29
N VAL A 134 -18.55 1.45 -1.15
CA VAL A 134 -18.94 2.66 -1.87
C VAL A 134 -19.49 3.63 -0.85
N GLN A 135 -18.75 4.71 -0.58
CA GLN A 135 -19.09 5.68 0.45
C GLN A 135 -18.24 6.94 0.26
N ASP A 136 -18.74 8.10 0.68
CA ASP A 136 -17.95 9.32 0.83
C ASP A 136 -17.03 9.18 2.06
N LEU A 137 -15.81 8.70 1.84
CA LEU A 137 -14.78 8.41 2.83
C LEU A 137 -14.08 9.69 3.31
N ASN A 138 -14.02 10.70 2.45
CA ASN A 138 -13.24 11.91 2.67
C ASN A 138 -14.09 13.16 2.98
N LYS A 139 -15.43 13.01 2.93
CA LYS A 139 -16.46 14.02 3.21
C LYS A 139 -16.45 15.20 2.22
N ASN A 140 -16.08 14.97 0.95
CA ASN A 140 -16.11 15.97 -0.12
C ASN A 140 -17.47 16.02 -0.85
N GLY A 141 -18.41 15.14 -0.52
CA GLY A 141 -19.72 15.02 -1.16
C GLY A 141 -19.75 14.08 -2.38
N LEU A 142 -18.62 13.50 -2.78
CA LEU A 142 -18.52 12.46 -3.79
C LEU A 142 -18.27 11.11 -3.10
N LYS A 143 -18.81 10.02 -3.67
CA LYS A 143 -18.53 8.69 -3.13
C LYS A 143 -17.24 8.15 -3.72
N GLU A 144 -16.31 7.72 -2.88
CA GLU A 144 -15.25 6.84 -3.33
C GLU A 144 -15.75 5.40 -3.49
N ILE A 145 -15.17 4.75 -4.48
CA ILE A 145 -15.34 3.33 -4.73
C ILE A 145 -14.01 2.67 -4.37
N ALA A 146 -14.03 1.88 -3.30
CA ALA A 146 -12.91 1.02 -2.95
C ALA A 146 -13.17 -0.38 -3.50
N TRP A 147 -12.25 -0.89 -4.32
CA TRP A 147 -12.28 -2.29 -4.74
C TRP A 147 -10.93 -2.93 -4.49
N ARG A 148 -10.98 -4.22 -4.11
CA ARG A 148 -9.79 -5.04 -4.09
C ARG A 148 -9.56 -5.68 -5.45
N TYR A 149 -8.31 -5.94 -5.79
CA TYR A 149 -7.95 -6.94 -6.79
C TYR A 149 -6.80 -7.81 -6.28
N ILE A 150 -6.84 -9.10 -6.55
CA ILE A 150 -5.75 -10.02 -6.20
C ILE A 150 -4.83 -10.14 -7.41
N THR A 151 -3.51 -10.14 -7.22
CA THR A 151 -2.58 -10.62 -8.25
C THR A 151 -1.58 -11.57 -7.64
N CYS A 152 -1.21 -12.58 -8.41
CA CYS A 152 -0.45 -13.71 -7.91
C CYS A 152 0.74 -13.97 -8.84
N GLY A 153 1.93 -13.86 -8.26
CA GLY A 153 3.21 -14.23 -8.85
C GLY A 153 3.73 -15.53 -8.27
N THR A 154 4.96 -15.49 -7.79
CA THR A 154 5.49 -16.48 -6.84
C THR A 154 4.80 -16.39 -5.47
N ALA A 155 4.16 -15.26 -5.17
CA ALA A 155 3.29 -15.03 -4.03
C ALA A 155 2.04 -14.25 -4.49
N CYS A 156 0.93 -14.43 -3.79
CA CYS A 156 -0.28 -13.65 -4.01
C CYS A 156 -0.28 -12.40 -3.12
N GLY A 157 -0.68 -11.27 -3.69
CA GLY A 157 -0.97 -10.05 -2.95
C GLY A 157 -2.36 -9.53 -3.26
N GLU A 158 -3.05 -9.00 -2.24
CA GLU A 158 -4.30 -8.28 -2.41
C GLU A 158 -4.01 -6.78 -2.56
N TYR A 159 -4.61 -6.10 -3.51
CA TYR A 159 -4.37 -4.67 -3.73
C TYR A 159 -5.68 -3.94 -3.59
N ILE A 160 -5.67 -2.75 -2.98
CA ILE A 160 -6.85 -1.88 -2.92
C ILE A 160 -6.63 -0.69 -3.82
N LEU A 161 -7.61 -0.43 -4.66
CA LEU A 161 -7.73 0.80 -5.42
C LEU A 161 -8.91 1.59 -4.90
N ILE A 162 -8.72 2.89 -4.85
CA ILE A 162 -9.73 3.86 -4.46
C ILE A 162 -9.72 4.95 -5.51
N GLY A 163 -10.90 5.27 -6.01
CA GLY A 163 -11.12 6.45 -6.81
C GLY A 163 -12.57 6.87 -6.75
N GLU A 164 -12.82 8.03 -7.33
CA GLU A 164 -14.11 8.69 -7.36
C GLU A 164 -14.48 9.10 -8.79
N TRP A 165 -15.77 9.18 -9.05
CA TRP A 165 -16.34 9.68 -10.29
C TRP A 165 -17.00 11.02 -10.01
N ASP A 166 -16.61 12.08 -10.75
CA ASP A 166 -17.12 13.45 -10.56
C ASP A 166 -18.19 13.86 -11.59
N GLY A 167 -18.76 12.89 -12.33
CA GLY A 167 -19.66 13.14 -13.47
C GLY A 167 -18.96 13.41 -14.79
N LYS A 168 -17.63 13.57 -14.80
CA LYS A 168 -16.86 13.87 -16.01
C LYS A 168 -15.58 13.07 -16.14
N ASN A 169 -14.84 12.90 -15.06
CA ASN A 169 -13.55 12.23 -15.01
C ASN A 169 -13.51 11.29 -13.81
N TRP A 170 -12.75 10.21 -14.00
CA TRP A 170 -12.34 9.35 -12.92
C TRP A 170 -11.09 9.91 -12.25
N HIS A 171 -11.12 10.07 -10.93
CA HIS A 171 -9.97 10.49 -10.13
C HIS A 171 -9.48 9.34 -9.26
N TYR A 172 -8.22 8.96 -9.46
CA TYR A 172 -7.56 8.00 -8.59
C TYR A 172 -7.05 8.69 -7.34
N THR A 173 -7.47 8.20 -6.18
CA THR A 173 -6.95 8.70 -4.90
C THR A 173 -5.56 8.12 -4.60
N PHE A 174 -5.25 6.93 -5.14
CA PHE A 174 -3.92 6.34 -5.21
C PHE A 174 -3.58 5.95 -6.64
N ARG A 175 -2.37 6.26 -7.12
CA ARG A 175 -1.94 5.89 -8.48
C ARG A 175 -1.74 4.39 -8.68
N GLU A 176 -1.36 3.64 -7.64
CA GLU A 176 -0.93 2.23 -7.77
C GLU A 176 -1.66 1.30 -6.82
N SER A 177 -1.70 1.61 -5.51
CA SER A 177 -2.56 1.00 -4.47
C SER A 177 -2.28 1.72 -3.14
N ILE A 178 -3.07 1.45 -2.10
CA ILE A 178 -2.67 1.77 -0.73
C ILE A 178 -1.37 1.01 -0.41
N PRO A 179 -0.30 1.69 0.06
CA PRO A 179 0.92 1.00 0.48
C PRO A 179 0.62 -0.08 1.52
N GLY A 180 1.27 -1.24 1.40
CA GLY A 180 1.05 -2.38 2.31
C GLY A 180 -0.20 -3.22 2.04
N ALA A 181 -1.09 -2.82 1.10
CA ALA A 181 -2.26 -3.64 0.77
C ALA A 181 -1.89 -5.06 0.35
N SER A 182 -0.82 -5.22 -0.44
CA SER A 182 -0.35 -6.50 -0.98
C SER A 182 0.02 -7.55 0.07
N ILE A 183 0.26 -7.13 1.31
CA ILE A 183 0.60 -8.02 2.42
C ILE A 183 -0.51 -8.10 3.47
N ALA A 184 -1.63 -7.39 3.27
CA ALA A 184 -2.78 -7.39 4.17
C ALA A 184 -3.50 -8.74 4.20
N ASN A 185 -3.76 -9.23 5.42
CA ASN A 185 -4.63 -10.37 5.67
C ASN A 185 -6.11 -9.96 5.58
N TYR A 186 -6.45 -8.75 6.05
CA TYR A 186 -7.79 -8.17 5.91
C TYR A 186 -7.78 -6.64 6.08
N PHE A 187 -8.88 -6.01 5.68
CA PHE A 187 -9.07 -4.57 5.68
C PHE A 187 -10.32 -4.19 6.46
N MET A 188 -10.29 -3.03 7.12
CA MET A 188 -11.44 -2.44 7.79
C MET A 188 -11.60 -0.99 7.34
N PHE A 189 -12.85 -0.58 7.10
CA PHE A 189 -13.24 0.80 6.85
C PHE A 189 -14.05 1.26 8.05
N VAL A 190 -13.52 2.19 8.84
CA VAL A 190 -14.14 2.60 10.11
C VAL A 190 -13.81 4.05 10.40
N ASP A 191 -14.81 4.81 10.85
CA ASP A 191 -14.63 6.12 11.48
C ASP A 191 -14.13 5.90 12.91
N LYS A 192 -12.81 5.98 13.12
CA LYS A 192 -12.19 5.63 14.41
C LYS A 192 -12.37 6.69 15.47
N ASP A 193 -12.42 7.96 15.09
CA ASP A 193 -12.46 9.10 16.01
C ASP A 193 -13.80 9.87 16.01
N ALA A 194 -14.79 9.38 15.25
CA ALA A 194 -16.11 9.95 15.10
C ALA A 194 -16.12 11.35 14.47
N ASP A 195 -15.14 11.68 13.64
CA ASP A 195 -15.08 12.95 12.90
C ASP A 195 -15.87 12.93 11.56
N GLY A 196 -16.34 11.73 11.17
CA GLY A 196 -17.09 11.45 9.96
C GLY A 196 -16.24 11.18 8.73
N LEU A 197 -14.91 11.17 8.85
CA LEU A 197 -13.99 10.59 7.87
C LEU A 197 -13.86 9.10 8.13
N ILE A 198 -13.58 8.33 7.09
CA ILE A 198 -13.43 6.87 7.20
C ILE A 198 -11.95 6.51 7.08
N GLU A 199 -11.37 5.98 8.16
CA GLU A 199 -10.03 5.40 8.11
C GLU A 199 -10.03 4.00 7.49
N ILE A 200 -8.92 3.68 6.84
CA ILE A 200 -8.65 2.36 6.26
C ILE A 200 -7.58 1.69 7.11
N THR A 201 -7.95 0.63 7.81
CA THR A 201 -7.01 -0.18 8.60
C THR A 201 -6.66 -1.45 7.85
N LEU A 202 -5.38 -1.65 7.57
CA LEU A 202 -4.83 -2.88 6.99
C LEU A 202 -4.22 -3.70 8.12
N ASN A 203 -4.64 -4.94 8.27
CA ASN A 203 -4.05 -5.86 9.25
C ASN A 203 -3.26 -6.93 8.51
N TYR A 204 -2.03 -7.18 8.93
CA TYR A 204 -1.12 -8.12 8.29
C TYR A 204 -0.19 -8.79 9.28
N THR A 205 0.56 -9.76 8.77
CA THR A 205 1.67 -10.36 9.46
C THR A 205 2.97 -9.84 8.84
N THR A 206 3.88 -9.29 9.65
CA THR A 206 5.15 -8.80 9.13
C THR A 206 6.03 -9.97 8.69
N PHE A 207 6.56 -9.91 7.48
CA PHE A 207 7.62 -10.82 7.01
C PHE A 207 8.93 -10.05 6.88
N PHE A 208 9.78 -10.14 7.89
CA PHE A 208 11.13 -9.59 7.80
C PHE A 208 12.00 -10.62 7.07
N LYS A 209 12.31 -10.38 5.79
CA LYS A 209 13.22 -11.15 4.89
C LYS A 209 12.74 -12.53 4.38
N LEU A 210 12.87 -12.69 3.05
CA LEU A 210 13.03 -13.99 2.39
C LEU A 210 14.23 -14.74 3.01
N ASN A 211 13.99 -15.94 3.54
CA ASN A 211 14.98 -16.90 4.07
C ASN A 211 15.55 -16.67 5.49
N GLN A 212 14.96 -15.79 6.31
CA GLN A 212 15.29 -15.75 7.74
C GLN A 212 14.01 -15.89 8.57
N ARG A 213 14.04 -16.79 9.55
CA ARG A 213 12.92 -17.09 10.44
C ARG A 213 12.83 -16.02 11.53
N TYR A 214 12.51 -14.78 11.16
CA TYR A 214 12.07 -13.80 12.15
C TYR A 214 10.67 -14.18 12.63
N PRO A 215 10.33 -13.86 13.90
CA PRO A 215 8.99 -14.10 14.37
C PRO A 215 8.02 -13.28 13.51
N GLU A 216 7.05 -13.98 12.92
CA GLU A 216 5.85 -13.37 12.37
C GLU A 216 5.19 -12.52 13.46
N ARG A 217 5.00 -11.22 13.19
CA ARG A 217 4.34 -10.29 14.12
C ARG A 217 3.03 -9.84 13.51
N GLU A 218 1.99 -9.80 14.32
CA GLU A 218 0.77 -9.09 13.96
C GLU A 218 1.08 -7.60 13.84
N ALA A 219 0.51 -6.98 12.82
CA ALA A 219 0.72 -5.60 12.44
C ALA A 219 -0.56 -4.98 11.90
N ALA A 220 -0.72 -3.69 12.12
CA ALA A 220 -1.78 -2.90 11.53
C ALA A 220 -1.28 -1.52 11.10
N ASP A 221 -1.68 -1.08 9.91
CA ASP A 221 -1.45 0.28 9.41
C ASP A 221 -2.81 0.94 9.23
N THR A 222 -2.96 2.18 9.68
CA THR A 222 -4.19 2.96 9.52
C THR A 222 -3.92 4.16 8.64
N TYR A 223 -4.65 4.26 7.54
CA TYR A 223 -4.61 5.39 6.62
C TYR A 223 -5.86 6.25 6.81
N GLY A 224 -5.70 7.56 6.71
CA GLY A 224 -6.81 8.51 6.74
C GLY A 224 -6.60 9.68 5.80
N TRP A 225 -7.66 10.42 5.53
CA TRP A 225 -7.65 11.54 4.60
C TRP A 225 -7.13 12.82 5.25
N ARG A 226 -6.04 13.39 4.72
CA ARG A 226 -5.50 14.68 5.18
C ARG A 226 -4.97 15.48 3.99
N ASN A 227 -5.37 16.75 3.89
CA ASN A 227 -4.85 17.69 2.89
C ASN A 227 -4.95 17.19 1.43
N GLY A 228 -6.06 16.53 1.07
CA GLY A 228 -6.32 16.08 -0.31
C GLY A 228 -5.62 14.79 -0.70
N GLN A 229 -5.10 14.02 0.26
CA GLN A 229 -4.49 12.72 0.02
C GLN A 229 -4.67 11.79 1.23
N TRP A 230 -4.59 10.49 0.98
CA TRP A 230 -4.50 9.50 2.03
C TRP A 230 -3.09 9.45 2.60
N VAL A 231 -2.99 9.52 3.94
CA VAL A 231 -1.71 9.47 4.66
C VAL A 231 -1.76 8.39 5.72
N LEU A 232 -0.60 7.80 6.06
CA LEU A 232 -0.47 6.91 7.20
C LEU A 232 -0.67 7.72 8.48
N LEU A 233 -1.71 7.41 9.25
CA LEU A 233 -2.03 8.06 10.53
C LEU A 233 -1.45 7.30 11.72
N ASP A 234 -1.51 5.98 11.65
CA ASP A 234 -1.15 5.10 12.76
C ASP A 234 -0.52 3.82 12.24
N GLU A 235 0.44 3.32 13.02
CA GLU A 235 1.12 2.08 12.81
C GLU A 235 1.18 1.36 14.15
N TRP A 236 0.71 0.11 14.17
CA TRP A 236 0.77 -0.79 15.31
C TRP A 236 1.47 -2.08 14.94
N ARG A 237 2.28 -2.59 15.87
CA ARG A 237 2.98 -3.86 15.76
C ARG A 237 2.89 -4.58 17.11
N SER A 238 2.67 -5.89 17.09
CA SER A 238 2.76 -6.74 18.30
C SER A 238 4.17 -6.70 18.90
N PRO A 239 4.37 -6.55 20.22
CA PRO A 239 5.70 -6.35 20.80
C PRO A 239 6.75 -7.40 20.41
N SER A 240 8.01 -6.99 20.30
CA SER A 240 9.16 -7.87 20.02
C SER A 240 10.30 -7.62 21.00
N ALA A 241 11.01 -8.68 21.39
CA ALA A 241 12.25 -8.58 22.15
C ALA A 241 13.51 -8.55 21.24
N ASP A 242 13.33 -8.75 19.93
CA ASP A 242 14.41 -8.71 18.95
C ASP A 242 14.82 -7.26 18.65
N SER A 243 16.10 -6.93 18.85
CA SER A 243 16.63 -5.57 18.68
C SER A 243 16.34 -4.98 17.29
N TYR A 244 16.34 -5.81 16.25
CA TYR A 244 16.15 -5.36 14.88
C TYR A 244 14.68 -5.04 14.58
N ALA A 245 13.76 -5.83 15.12
CA ALA A 245 12.34 -5.48 15.12
C ALA A 245 12.06 -4.18 15.90
N VAL A 246 12.64 -4.04 17.10
CA VAL A 246 12.48 -2.83 17.94
C VAL A 246 13.00 -1.58 17.23
N MET A 247 14.16 -1.67 16.59
CA MET A 247 14.73 -0.59 15.79
C MET A 247 13.73 -0.05 14.75
N TYR A 248 13.07 -0.92 13.99
CA TYR A 248 12.04 -0.47 13.04
C TYR A 248 10.83 0.16 13.73
N ASP A 249 10.38 -0.40 14.84
CA ASP A 249 9.25 0.18 15.57
C ASP A 249 9.57 1.58 16.09
N VAL A 250 10.80 1.80 16.58
CA VAL A 250 11.30 3.13 16.99
C VAL A 250 11.33 4.08 15.80
N TYR A 251 11.87 3.64 14.66
CA TYR A 251 11.89 4.43 13.42
C TYR A 251 10.48 4.83 12.96
N SER A 252 9.55 3.88 12.87
CA SER A 252 8.16 4.13 12.48
C SER A 252 7.47 5.09 13.44
N ALA A 253 7.67 4.92 14.75
CA ALA A 253 7.13 5.84 15.75
C ALA A 253 7.65 7.27 15.57
N LEU A 254 8.93 7.43 15.23
CA LEU A 254 9.51 8.74 14.92
C LEU A 254 8.96 9.35 13.63
N GLU A 255 8.78 8.57 12.56
CA GLU A 255 8.18 9.05 11.29
C GLU A 255 6.77 9.60 11.51
N LEU A 256 6.01 8.92 12.37
CA LEU A 256 4.66 9.29 12.79
C LEU A 256 4.62 10.35 13.90
N GLY A 257 5.76 10.76 14.45
CA GLY A 257 5.80 11.78 15.50
C GLY A 257 5.48 11.37 16.90
N LYS A 258 5.41 10.07 17.15
CA LYS A 258 5.07 9.50 18.43
C LYS A 258 6.34 9.42 19.28
N ILE A 259 6.87 10.58 19.64
CA ILE A 259 8.19 10.72 20.25
C ILE A 259 8.30 9.94 21.57
N GLU A 260 7.25 10.01 22.40
CA GLU A 260 7.19 9.26 23.66
C GLU A 260 7.17 7.75 23.42
N GLN A 261 6.40 7.29 22.42
CA GLN A 261 6.34 5.88 22.05
C GLN A 261 7.68 5.38 21.50
N ALA A 262 8.38 6.18 20.69
CA ALA A 262 9.72 5.84 20.18
C ALA A 262 10.72 5.64 21.33
N ILE A 263 10.66 6.48 22.37
CA ILE A 263 11.48 6.32 23.58
C ILE A 263 11.11 5.03 24.31
N GLU A 264 9.81 4.80 24.55
CA GLU A 264 9.31 3.61 25.23
C GLU A 264 9.75 2.31 24.53
N LEU A 265 9.57 2.24 23.22
CA LEU A 265 9.93 1.09 22.39
C LEU A 265 11.45 0.82 22.43
N GLY A 266 12.28 1.85 22.36
CA GLY A 266 13.74 1.69 22.33
C GLY A 266 14.37 1.42 23.70
N GLN A 267 13.72 1.82 24.80
CA GLN A 267 14.31 1.75 26.14
C GLN A 267 14.77 0.35 26.58
N PRO A 268 14.08 -0.76 26.27
CA PRO A 268 14.57 -2.11 26.54
C PRO A 268 15.95 -2.38 25.91
N VAL A 269 16.16 -1.98 24.65
CA VAL A 269 17.43 -2.12 23.95
C VAL A 269 18.52 -1.28 24.64
N ILE A 270 18.20 -0.04 25.03
CA ILE A 270 19.14 0.84 25.75
C ILE A 270 19.54 0.32 27.13
N ASN A 271 18.62 -0.37 27.80
CA ASN A 271 18.88 -0.97 29.10
C ASN A 271 19.73 -2.25 28.99
N ASP A 272 19.71 -2.92 27.85
CA ASP A 272 20.42 -4.19 27.62
C ASP A 272 21.77 -4.03 26.90
N LEU A 273 22.22 -2.78 26.63
CA LEU A 273 23.48 -2.50 25.91
C LEU A 273 24.71 -3.17 26.51
N GLN A 274 24.72 -3.42 27.83
CA GLN A 274 25.81 -4.12 28.52
C GLN A 274 25.92 -5.61 28.15
N ASN A 275 24.83 -6.21 27.67
CA ASN A 275 24.74 -7.62 27.31
C ASN A 275 24.79 -7.83 25.78
N SER A 276 24.20 -6.91 25.01
CA SER A 276 24.30 -6.88 23.54
C SER A 276 24.56 -5.47 23.07
N CYS A 277 25.66 -5.26 22.33
CA CYS A 277 25.80 -4.03 21.57
C CYS A 277 26.44 -4.22 20.20
N GLY A 278 25.59 -4.47 19.20
CA GLY A 278 25.94 -4.44 17.79
C GLY A 278 25.52 -3.15 17.09
N PRO A 279 25.66 -3.11 15.76
CA PRO A 279 25.22 -1.99 14.93
C PRO A 279 23.73 -1.65 15.09
N VAL A 280 22.87 -2.66 15.25
CA VAL A 280 21.42 -2.49 15.41
C VAL A 280 21.07 -1.81 16.73
N GLU A 281 21.63 -2.29 17.84
CA GLU A 281 21.40 -1.68 19.16
C GLU A 281 21.96 -0.26 19.23
N THR A 282 23.12 -0.04 18.61
CA THR A 282 23.73 1.30 18.55
C THR A 282 22.88 2.27 17.73
N TYR A 283 22.36 1.81 16.60
CA TYR A 283 21.49 2.61 15.77
C TYR A 283 20.16 2.92 16.46
N THR A 284 19.55 1.93 17.14
CA THR A 284 18.38 2.15 18.00
C THR A 284 18.67 3.21 19.07
N GLY A 285 19.87 3.18 19.67
CA GLY A 285 20.31 4.22 20.62
C GLY A 285 20.41 5.61 20.01
N LEU A 286 20.91 5.72 18.77
CA LEU A 286 20.91 6.99 18.03
C LEU A 286 19.48 7.50 17.78
N GLU A 287 18.53 6.63 17.43
CA GLU A 287 17.13 7.01 17.23
C GLU A 287 16.46 7.48 18.54
N VAL A 288 16.72 6.82 19.67
CA VAL A 288 16.21 7.25 20.97
C VAL A 288 16.86 8.57 21.42
N MET A 289 18.15 8.79 21.12
CA MET A 289 18.80 10.10 21.33
C MET A 289 18.11 11.21 20.54
N PHE A 290 17.73 10.91 19.29
CA PHE A 290 16.95 11.82 18.46
C PHE A 290 15.59 12.12 19.11
N ALA A 291 14.85 11.10 19.55
CA ALA A 291 13.56 11.26 20.23
C ALA A 291 13.67 12.19 21.46
N TYR A 292 14.62 11.94 22.37
CA TYR A 292 14.83 12.80 23.54
C TYR A 292 15.16 14.24 23.17
N SER A 293 15.97 14.45 22.13
CA SER A 293 16.32 15.80 21.69
C SER A 293 15.14 16.57 21.11
N MET A 294 14.16 15.90 20.47
CA MET A 294 12.91 16.52 20.02
C MET A 294 12.07 17.05 21.19
N GLN A 295 12.20 16.44 22.36
CA GLN A 295 11.61 16.91 23.62
C GLN A 295 12.48 17.95 24.34
N ASN A 296 13.53 18.49 23.69
CA ASN A 296 14.55 19.35 24.31
C ASN A 296 15.27 18.70 25.50
N ASN A 297 15.26 17.37 25.61
CA ASN A 297 15.91 16.63 26.68
C ASN A 297 17.34 16.23 26.31
N ALA A 298 18.20 17.24 26.18
CA ALA A 298 19.60 17.06 25.80
C ALA A 298 20.40 16.21 26.82
N GLN A 299 19.93 16.15 28.08
CA GLN A 299 20.60 15.39 29.13
C GLN A 299 20.44 13.89 28.92
N GLU A 300 19.23 13.41 28.64
CA GLU A 300 18.99 11.99 28.37
C GLU A 300 19.67 11.53 27.08
N ALA A 301 19.65 12.36 26.02
CA ALA A 301 20.40 12.06 24.80
C ALA A 301 21.91 11.90 25.07
N ARG A 302 22.50 12.74 25.93
CA ARG A 302 23.91 12.57 26.37
C ARG A 302 24.12 11.30 27.20
N ALA A 303 23.18 10.96 28.08
CA ALA A 303 23.27 9.76 28.89
C ALA A 303 23.27 8.49 28.04
N ILE A 304 22.48 8.46 26.96
CA ILE A 304 22.51 7.36 25.98
C ILE A 304 23.85 7.31 25.27
N LEU A 305 24.36 8.44 24.75
CA LEU A 305 25.68 8.46 24.10
C LEU A 305 26.77 7.92 25.03
N GLN A 306 26.74 8.28 26.31
CA GLN A 306 27.70 7.76 27.29
C GLN A 306 27.59 6.24 27.48
N LYS A 307 26.38 5.68 27.48
CA LYS A 307 26.19 4.21 27.49
C LYS A 307 26.76 3.57 26.23
N LEU A 308 26.48 4.16 25.06
CA LEU A 308 27.02 3.68 23.78
C LEU A 308 28.56 3.69 23.78
N ASP A 309 29.18 4.77 24.27
CA ASP A 309 30.64 4.87 24.44
C ASP A 309 31.21 3.84 25.41
N THR A 310 30.42 3.37 26.37
CA THR A 310 30.86 2.40 27.37
C THR A 310 30.80 0.98 26.82
N TYR A 311 29.72 0.63 26.11
CA TYR A 311 29.41 -0.77 25.77
C TYR A 311 29.57 -1.12 24.29
N CYS A 312 29.54 -0.13 23.39
CA CYS A 312 29.38 -0.35 21.95
C CYS A 312 30.64 -0.02 21.14
N VAL A 313 31.81 0.06 21.81
CA VAL A 313 33.07 0.45 21.20
C VAL A 313 33.54 -0.62 20.23
N SER A 314 33.38 -0.33 18.94
CA SER A 314 33.93 -1.13 17.85
C SER A 314 34.31 -0.22 16.70
N PRO A 315 35.50 -0.37 16.10
CA PRO A 315 35.92 0.44 14.95
C PRO A 315 35.04 0.22 13.70
N GLU A 316 34.28 -0.87 13.65
CA GLU A 316 33.38 -1.19 12.53
C GLU A 316 31.96 -0.62 12.72
N ASN A 317 31.66 -0.12 13.92
CA ASN A 317 30.36 0.40 14.31
C ASN A 317 30.24 1.90 13.96
N ILE A 318 29.90 2.17 12.69
CA ILE A 318 29.74 3.53 12.18
C ILE A 318 28.63 4.33 12.90
N PHE A 319 27.68 3.67 13.56
CA PHE A 319 26.56 4.32 14.23
C PHE A 319 26.97 5.00 15.52
N LEU A 320 28.00 4.48 16.21
CA LEU A 320 28.58 5.15 17.37
C LEU A 320 29.18 6.48 16.95
N SER A 321 29.99 6.49 15.89
CA SER A 321 30.54 7.73 15.33
C SER A 321 29.45 8.68 14.82
N ALA A 322 28.38 8.16 14.21
CA ALA A 322 27.24 8.97 13.81
C ALA A 322 26.54 9.62 15.02
N ALA A 323 26.43 8.92 16.15
CA ALA A 323 25.89 9.45 17.39
C ALA A 323 26.74 10.56 18.01
N HIS A 324 28.08 10.48 17.88
CA HIS A 324 28.98 11.58 18.22
C HIS A 324 28.77 12.79 17.32
N VAL A 325 28.72 12.59 16.00
CA VAL A 325 28.46 13.67 15.02
C VAL A 325 27.11 14.32 15.31
N TYR A 326 26.09 13.53 15.62
CA TYR A 326 24.77 14.00 16.02
C TYR A 326 24.86 14.94 17.23
N MET A 327 25.45 14.48 18.34
CA MET A 327 25.48 15.26 19.57
C MET A 327 26.32 16.53 19.45
N GLU A 328 27.42 16.49 18.71
CA GLU A 328 28.23 17.68 18.47
C GLU A 328 27.46 18.71 17.63
N ALA A 329 26.78 18.28 16.56
CA ALA A 329 25.96 19.16 15.75
C ALA A 329 24.80 19.74 16.57
N TYR A 330 24.11 18.91 17.37
CA TYR A 330 23.02 19.36 18.25
C TYR A 330 23.49 20.41 19.26
N ARG A 331 24.67 20.23 19.85
CA ARG A 331 25.28 21.19 20.78
C ARG A 331 25.59 22.54 20.12
N GLN A 332 26.04 22.53 18.87
CA GLN A 332 26.43 23.74 18.15
C GLN A 332 25.23 24.56 17.66
N VAL A 333 24.20 23.89 17.14
CA VAL A 333 23.09 24.57 16.44
C VAL A 333 21.76 24.56 17.22
N GLY A 334 21.63 23.71 18.26
CA GLY A 334 20.40 23.56 19.04
C GLY A 334 19.24 22.89 18.31
N GLY A 335 19.40 22.53 17.03
CA GLY A 335 18.35 21.97 16.19
C GLY A 335 18.49 20.46 15.97
N THR A 336 17.50 19.69 16.43
CA THR A 336 17.42 18.23 16.23
C THR A 336 17.48 17.82 14.75
N ILE A 337 16.77 18.55 13.89
CA ILE A 337 16.73 18.29 12.44
C ILE A 337 18.11 18.45 11.79
N THR A 338 18.81 19.54 12.12
CA THR A 338 20.15 19.81 11.61
C THR A 338 21.17 18.80 12.13
N ALA A 339 21.08 18.44 13.41
CA ALA A 339 21.93 17.43 14.03
C ALA A 339 21.76 16.06 13.37
N CYS A 340 20.51 15.66 13.15
CA CYS A 340 20.19 14.42 12.47
C CYS A 340 20.75 14.42 11.04
N SER A 341 20.54 15.51 10.30
CA SER A 341 21.07 15.66 8.94
C SER A 341 22.60 15.51 8.87
N ALA A 342 23.32 15.96 9.92
CA ALA A 342 24.77 15.79 10.01
C ALA A 342 25.17 14.33 10.22
N ALA A 343 24.51 13.62 11.14
CA ALA A 343 24.72 12.19 11.38
C ALA A 343 24.44 11.35 10.13
N ASN A 344 23.31 11.62 9.44
CA ASN A 344 22.95 10.95 8.19
C ASN A 344 23.98 11.20 7.08
N ARG A 345 24.49 12.43 6.96
CA ARG A 345 25.59 12.74 6.02
C ARG A 345 26.87 11.96 6.36
N TYR A 346 27.22 11.84 7.63
CA TYR A 346 28.36 11.06 8.06
C TYR A 346 28.21 9.59 7.66
N ILE A 347 27.05 8.97 7.91
CA ILE A 347 26.77 7.58 7.53
C ILE A 347 26.94 7.38 6.02
N ARG A 348 26.34 8.26 5.20
CA ARG A 348 26.44 8.21 3.73
C ARG A 348 27.88 8.37 3.22
N ASN A 349 28.72 9.13 3.92
CA ASN A 349 30.10 9.41 3.51
C ASN A 349 31.11 8.42 4.10
N SER A 350 30.68 7.48 4.95
CA SER A 350 31.57 6.53 5.63
C SER A 350 32.24 5.52 4.68
N GLY A 351 31.81 5.47 3.42
CA GLY A 351 32.37 4.58 2.41
C GLY A 351 31.89 3.13 2.51
N LYS A 352 31.08 2.78 3.53
CA LYS A 352 30.31 1.53 3.51
C LYS A 352 29.38 1.54 2.31
N SER A 353 29.44 0.48 1.52
CA SER A 353 28.52 0.31 0.41
C SER A 353 27.08 0.24 0.93
N GLN A 354 26.13 0.72 0.14
CA GLN A 354 24.71 0.50 0.42
C GLN A 354 24.41 -0.98 0.67
N LEU A 355 25.11 -1.90 -0.03
CA LEU A 355 25.03 -3.35 0.18
C LEU A 355 25.48 -3.80 1.56
N GLU A 356 26.47 -3.17 2.18
CA GLU A 356 26.87 -3.46 3.56
C GLU A 356 25.84 -2.95 4.55
N LEU A 357 25.26 -1.77 4.30
CA LEU A 357 24.13 -1.27 5.08
C LEU A 357 22.89 -2.18 4.89
N TYR A 358 22.59 -2.66 3.69
CA TYR A 358 21.51 -3.61 3.43
C TYR A 358 21.79 -5.01 3.99
N ARG A 359 23.06 -5.42 4.08
CA ARG A 359 23.42 -6.67 4.75
C ARG A 359 23.18 -6.56 6.25
N ASP A 360 23.61 -5.44 6.83
CA ASP A 360 23.50 -5.16 8.25
C ASP A 360 22.03 -4.88 8.65
N PHE A 361 21.19 -4.34 7.74
CA PHE A 361 19.80 -3.93 8.01
C PHE A 361 18.72 -4.48 7.06
N GLY A 362 19.00 -5.51 6.25
CA GLY A 362 18.03 -6.11 5.31
C GLY A 362 17.69 -5.29 4.06
N ASN A 363 16.91 -5.90 3.14
CA ASN A 363 16.51 -5.34 1.83
C ASN A 363 15.48 -4.19 1.93
N GLY A 364 15.62 -3.29 2.90
CA GLY A 364 14.72 -2.16 3.09
C GLY A 364 15.13 -0.96 2.26
N TYR A 365 14.42 -0.71 1.15
CA TYR A 365 14.46 0.58 0.47
C TYR A 365 14.13 1.70 1.49
N TYR A 366 14.93 2.78 1.51
CA TYR A 366 14.68 4.02 2.26
C TYR A 366 14.92 4.03 3.78
N LEU A 367 16.09 3.60 4.28
CA LEU A 367 16.58 4.18 5.55
C LEU A 367 16.99 5.64 5.31
N THR A 368 16.01 6.55 5.27
CA THR A 368 16.27 7.94 5.60
C THR A 368 16.58 7.99 7.08
N PHE A 369 17.85 7.94 7.46
CA PHE A 369 18.34 7.97 8.85
C PHE A 369 17.84 9.16 9.71
N CYS A 370 17.05 10.06 9.12
CA CYS A 370 16.24 11.05 9.81
C CYS A 370 14.78 10.84 9.42
N PRO A 371 13.97 10.21 10.30
CA PRO A 371 12.54 9.97 10.09
C PRO A 371 11.72 11.28 10.22
N ILE A 372 12.19 12.37 9.61
CA ILE A 372 11.50 13.66 9.68
C ILE A 372 10.60 13.75 8.47
N SER A 373 9.31 13.48 8.68
CA SER A 373 8.27 13.83 7.71
C SER A 373 8.35 15.32 7.35
N PRO A 374 8.09 15.71 6.09
CA PRO A 374 7.95 17.12 5.71
C PRO A 374 6.93 17.89 6.56
N THR A 375 6.01 17.20 7.24
CA THR A 375 4.97 17.78 8.11
C THR A 375 5.48 18.32 9.45
N TRP A 376 6.76 18.15 9.79
CA TRP A 376 7.37 18.70 11.02
C TRP A 376 7.85 20.15 10.89
N GLN A 377 7.80 20.72 9.67
CA GLN A 377 8.08 22.13 9.39
C GLN A 377 6.78 22.92 9.33
#